data_AF-A0A7S0Q1Z7-F1
#
_entry.id   AF-A0A7S0Q1Z7-F1
#
_cell.length_a   1.000
_cell.length_b   1.000
_cell.length_c   1.000
_cell.angle_alpha   90.00
_cell.angle_beta   90.00
_cell.angle_gamma   90.00
#
_symmetry.space_group_name_H-M   'P 1'
#
loop_
_entity.id
_entity.type
_entity.pdbx_description
1 polymer ?
#
loop_
_entity_poly.entity_id
_entity_poly.type
_entity_poly.pdbx_seq_one_letter_code
_entity_poly.pdbx_strand_id
1 'polypeptide(L)'
;EVWSFDQGEQPKLAFERSLQESVTSIQAGIITNANYEEIVLTTYAGKCLAFSSEPAGMEGGAETNGALPQAELGGGGVGARKKAADKKLRGLMGELETLRERVLRERDKYMKVSTSLVASDVQFKLQDKWELLPDEACYRLNLELSVPLETVLLQSDVP
;
A
#
# COMPACT_ATOMS: atom_id res chain seq x y z
N GLU A 1 -9.88 10.15 -4.45
CA GLU A 1 -10.67 10.73 -5.56
C GLU A 1 -9.99 11.98 -6.09
N VAL A 2 -10.24 12.34 -7.34
CA VAL A 2 -9.78 13.55 -8.02
C VAL A 2 -10.98 14.20 -8.67
N TRP A 3 -11.18 15.49 -8.43
CA TRP A 3 -12.33 16.26 -8.91
C TRP A 3 -11.86 17.37 -9.87
N SER A 4 -12.52 17.52 -11.01
CA SER A 4 -12.22 18.53 -12.04
C SER A 4 -13.37 19.55 -12.17
N PHE A 5 -13.01 20.78 -12.52
CA PHE A 5 -13.94 21.90 -12.79
C PHE A 5 -14.01 22.26 -14.29
N ASP A 6 -13.44 21.43 -15.18
CA ASP A 6 -13.26 21.78 -16.60
C ASP A 6 -14.59 21.90 -17.39
N GLN A 7 -15.68 21.36 -16.85
CA GLN A 7 -16.99 21.31 -17.51
C GLN A 7 -18.07 22.17 -16.82
N GLY A 8 -17.67 23.16 -16.01
CA GLY A 8 -18.56 24.12 -15.37
C GLY A 8 -18.19 24.42 -13.91
N GLU A 9 -19.09 25.10 -13.21
CA GLU A 9 -18.85 25.51 -11.81
C GLU A 9 -18.94 24.36 -10.80
N GLN A 10 -19.58 23.24 -11.17
CA GLN A 10 -19.71 22.09 -10.29
C GLN A 10 -18.55 21.11 -10.49
N PRO A 11 -17.90 20.64 -9.39
CA PRO A 11 -16.85 19.64 -9.48
C PRO A 11 -17.41 18.33 -10.02
N LYS A 12 -16.73 17.74 -10.99
CA LYS A 12 -17.01 16.40 -11.52
C LYS A 12 -15.90 15.44 -11.16
N LEU A 13 -16.26 14.24 -10.73
CA LEU A 13 -15.30 13.18 -10.43
C LEU A 13 -14.54 12.81 -11.71
N ALA A 14 -13.23 13.02 -11.71
CA ALA A 14 -12.34 12.73 -12.84
C ALA A 14 -11.66 11.37 -12.68
N PHE A 15 -11.29 11.01 -11.45
CA PHE A 15 -10.62 9.74 -11.15
C PHE A 15 -10.91 9.26 -9.72
N GLU A 16 -11.11 7.96 -9.58
CA GLU A 16 -11.29 7.30 -8.28
C GLU A 16 -10.58 5.95 -8.29
N ARG A 17 -9.92 5.63 -7.18
CA ARG A 17 -9.31 4.33 -6.95
C ARG A 17 -9.28 4.03 -5.45
N SER A 18 -9.71 2.83 -5.09
CA SER A 18 -9.52 2.29 -3.74
C SER A 18 -8.15 1.62 -3.61
N LEU A 19 -7.46 1.88 -2.51
CA LEU A 19 -6.12 1.35 -2.21
C LEU A 19 -6.12 0.30 -1.09
N GLN A 20 -7.30 0.01 -0.52
CA GLN A 20 -7.48 -0.92 0.61
C GLN A 20 -6.64 -0.56 1.87
N GLU A 21 -6.13 0.65 1.95
CA GLU A 21 -5.39 1.23 3.07
C GLU A 21 -5.76 2.71 3.19
N SER A 22 -5.65 3.27 4.39
CA SER A 22 -5.86 4.71 4.60
C SER A 22 -4.77 5.50 3.91
N VAL A 23 -5.18 6.54 3.16
CA VAL A 23 -4.25 7.51 2.56
C VAL A 23 -3.86 8.54 3.61
N THR A 24 -2.55 8.73 3.79
CA THR A 24 -1.97 9.61 4.81
C THR A 24 -1.45 10.94 4.25
N SER A 25 -1.07 10.97 2.97
CA SER A 25 -0.71 12.21 2.27
C SER A 25 -0.97 12.09 0.77
N ILE A 26 -1.25 13.22 0.11
CA ILE A 26 -1.41 13.32 -1.34
C ILE A 26 -0.71 14.61 -1.79
N GLN A 27 0.04 14.53 -2.88
CA GLN A 27 0.66 15.66 -3.58
C GLN A 27 0.54 15.43 -5.09
N ALA A 28 0.66 16.50 -5.87
CA ALA A 28 0.65 16.44 -7.33
C ALA A 28 1.84 17.22 -7.91
N GLY A 29 2.38 16.75 -9.03
CA GLY A 29 3.47 17.42 -9.73
C GLY A 29 4.16 16.51 -10.75
N ILE A 30 5.33 16.90 -11.20
CA ILE A 30 6.13 16.15 -12.16
C ILE A 30 7.27 15.47 -11.40
N ILE A 31 7.22 14.14 -11.25
CA ILE A 31 8.11 13.41 -10.33
C ILE A 31 8.91 12.34 -11.06
N THR A 32 8.27 11.41 -11.75
CA THR A 32 8.98 10.31 -12.44
C THR A 32 9.16 10.51 -13.93
N ASN A 33 8.20 11.16 -14.60
CA ASN A 33 8.29 11.50 -16.02
C ASN A 33 8.12 13.00 -16.26
N ALA A 34 9.14 13.66 -16.83
CA ALA A 34 9.14 15.11 -17.05
C ALA A 34 8.00 15.64 -17.94
N ASN A 35 7.36 14.76 -18.72
CA ASN A 35 6.33 15.14 -19.70
C ASN A 35 4.89 14.96 -19.20
N TYR A 36 4.70 14.33 -18.03
CA TYR A 36 3.38 14.01 -17.51
C TYR A 36 3.28 14.37 -16.03
N GLU A 37 2.14 14.91 -15.65
CA GLU A 37 1.86 15.18 -14.24
C GLU A 37 1.43 13.89 -13.54
N GLU A 38 1.77 13.80 -12.27
CA GLU A 38 1.56 12.65 -11.42
C GLU A 38 0.94 13.07 -10.10
N ILE A 39 0.02 12.26 -9.60
CA ILE A 39 -0.46 12.32 -8.22
C ILE A 39 0.31 11.28 -7.43
N VAL A 40 1.04 11.73 -6.41
CA VAL A 40 1.77 10.87 -5.49
C VAL A 40 1.11 10.88 -4.13
N LEU A 41 0.99 9.70 -3.53
CA LEU A 41 0.37 9.54 -2.23
C LEU A 41 1.10 8.52 -1.37
N THR A 42 0.90 8.62 -0.07
CA THR A 42 1.36 7.64 0.91
C THR A 42 0.17 6.99 1.61
N THR A 43 0.32 5.71 1.96
CA THR A 43 -0.67 4.92 2.70
C THR A 43 -0.24 4.71 4.16
N TYR A 44 -1.12 4.15 5.00
CA TYR A 44 -0.84 3.85 6.41
C TYR A 44 0.35 2.91 6.60
N ALA A 45 0.47 1.86 5.78
CA ALA A 45 1.60 0.95 5.80
C ALA A 45 2.91 1.57 5.25
N GLY A 46 2.88 2.85 4.86
CA GLY A 46 4.03 3.56 4.32
C GLY A 46 4.29 3.29 2.83
N LYS A 47 3.38 2.62 2.11
CA LYS A 47 3.51 2.49 0.65
C LYS A 47 3.35 3.87 0.05
N CYS A 48 4.30 4.24 -0.79
CA CYS A 48 4.22 5.42 -1.62
C CYS A 48 3.81 4.96 -3.03
N LEU A 49 2.84 5.63 -3.66
CA LEU A 49 2.24 5.28 -4.96
C LEU A 49 2.15 6.53 -5.86
N ALA A 50 2.28 6.35 -7.18
CA ALA A 50 2.08 7.42 -8.17
C ALA A 50 1.01 7.02 -9.20
N PHE A 51 0.16 7.98 -9.58
CA PHE A 51 -0.79 7.88 -10.69
C PHE A 51 -0.42 8.95 -11.72
N SER A 52 0.04 8.52 -12.90
CA SER A 52 0.47 9.41 -13.98
C SER A 52 -0.68 9.72 -14.95
N SER A 53 -0.66 10.93 -15.51
CA SER A 53 -1.53 11.34 -16.63
C SER A 53 -1.09 10.80 -17.99
N GLU A 54 0.00 10.01 -18.04
CA GLU A 54 0.48 9.37 -19.26
C GLU A 54 -0.62 8.44 -19.85
N PRO A 55 -1.01 8.60 -21.13
CA PRO A 55 -2.03 7.77 -21.75
C PRO A 55 -1.62 6.29 -21.73
N ALA A 56 -2.39 5.46 -21.02
CA ALA A 56 -2.17 4.02 -20.96
C ALA A 56 -2.60 3.37 -22.29
N GLY A 57 -1.76 3.49 -23.31
CA GLY A 57 -2.04 3.08 -24.69
C GLY A 57 -0.94 2.25 -25.33
N MET A 58 -0.64 1.08 -24.77
CA MET A 58 -0.36 -0.15 -25.54
C MET A 58 -0.53 -1.35 -24.60
N GLU A 59 -1.79 -1.80 -24.51
CA GLU A 59 -2.30 -3.10 -24.07
C GLU A 59 -1.92 -3.67 -22.67
N GLY A 60 -2.96 -3.80 -21.85
CA GLY A 60 -3.06 -4.84 -20.81
C GLY A 60 -2.84 -4.33 -19.39
N GLY A 61 -3.95 -4.08 -18.69
CA GLY A 61 -3.95 -3.77 -17.27
C GLY A 61 -3.16 -4.81 -16.47
N ALA A 62 -2.16 -4.34 -15.75
CA ALA A 62 -1.56 -5.09 -14.66
C ALA A 62 -1.68 -4.20 -13.44
N GLU A 63 -2.59 -4.58 -12.57
CA GLU A 63 -2.78 -4.01 -11.24
C GLU A 63 -1.51 -4.26 -10.43
N THR A 64 -0.61 -3.29 -10.43
CA THR A 64 0.59 -3.34 -9.60
C THR A 64 0.28 -2.67 -8.26
N ASN A 65 -0.27 -3.46 -7.34
CA ASN A 65 -0.22 -3.13 -5.92
C ASN A 65 1.26 -2.92 -5.51
N GLY A 66 1.65 -1.67 -5.28
CA GLY A 66 2.93 -1.33 -4.64
C GLY A 66 4.15 -1.13 -5.53
N ALA A 67 4.05 -0.34 -6.60
CA ALA A 67 5.24 0.11 -7.34
C ALA A 67 5.42 1.63 -7.30
N LEU A 68 6.39 2.09 -6.50
CA LEU A 68 7.17 3.29 -6.79
C LEU A 68 8.66 2.93 -6.86
N PRO A 69 9.51 3.80 -7.44
CA PRO A 69 9.23 4.86 -8.39
C PRO A 69 9.52 4.37 -9.81
N GLN A 70 8.78 4.87 -10.80
CA GLN A 70 9.11 4.74 -12.21
C GLN A 70 10.26 5.68 -12.58
N ALA A 71 11.34 5.70 -11.80
CA ALA A 71 12.61 6.20 -12.30
C ALA A 71 13.20 5.11 -13.19
N GLU A 72 13.70 5.51 -14.36
CA GLU A 72 14.14 4.63 -15.46
C GLU A 72 12.98 4.06 -16.29
N LEU A 73 12.52 4.83 -17.29
CA LEU A 73 12.48 4.40 -18.70
C LEU A 73 11.48 5.26 -19.49
N GLY A 74 12.02 6.26 -20.20
CA GLY A 74 11.35 6.72 -21.42
C GLY A 74 11.12 5.55 -22.37
N GLY A 75 9.93 5.53 -23.00
CA GLY A 75 9.70 4.92 -24.32
C GLY A 75 10.09 3.45 -24.54
N GLY A 76 10.04 2.57 -23.52
CA GLY A 76 10.34 1.15 -23.69
C GLY A 76 9.10 0.30 -23.98
N GLY A 77 8.99 -0.25 -25.19
CA GLY A 77 7.87 -1.11 -25.61
C GLY A 77 7.60 -2.33 -24.71
N VAL A 78 6.43 -2.96 -24.87
CA VAL A 78 5.86 -4.03 -24.03
C VAL A 78 6.86 -5.15 -23.65
N GLY A 79 7.77 -5.51 -24.55
CA GLY A 79 8.81 -6.52 -24.29
C GLY A 79 9.88 -6.10 -23.26
N ALA A 80 10.20 -4.81 -23.17
CA ALA A 80 11.14 -4.28 -22.17
C ALA A 80 10.49 -4.24 -20.77
N ARG A 81 9.20 -3.86 -20.69
CA ARG A 81 8.41 -3.89 -19.45
C ARG A 81 8.27 -5.31 -18.89
N LYS A 82 7.97 -6.29 -19.75
CA LYS A 82 7.90 -7.71 -19.34
C LYS A 82 9.24 -8.24 -18.83
N LYS A 83 10.34 -7.96 -19.52
CA LYS A 83 11.68 -8.38 -19.06
C LYS A 83 12.08 -7.73 -17.74
N ALA A 84 11.74 -6.45 -17.54
CA ALA A 84 11.97 -5.75 -16.28
C ALA A 84 11.14 -6.36 -15.14
N ALA A 85 9.86 -6.66 -15.40
CA ALA A 85 8.98 -7.35 -14.44
C ALA A 85 9.52 -8.74 -14.08
N ASP A 86 9.92 -9.54 -15.07
CA ASP A 86 10.50 -10.88 -14.83
C ASP A 86 11.81 -10.81 -14.04
N LYS A 87 12.65 -9.79 -14.31
CA LYS A 87 13.89 -9.55 -13.55
C LYS A 87 13.57 -9.18 -12.10
N LYS A 88 12.60 -8.29 -11.88
CA LYS A 88 12.16 -7.89 -10.54
C LYS A 88 11.57 -9.08 -9.78
N LEU A 89 10.76 -9.91 -10.44
CA LEU A 89 10.19 -11.12 -9.86
C LEU A 89 11.28 -12.09 -9.39
N ARG A 90 12.29 -12.35 -10.24
CA ARG A 90 13.42 -13.20 -9.85
C ARG A 90 14.21 -12.62 -8.68
N GLY A 91 14.43 -11.31 -8.66
CA GLY A 91 15.06 -10.61 -7.53
C GLY A 91 14.28 -10.81 -6.24
N LEU A 92 12.97 -10.53 -6.26
CA LEU A 92 12.07 -10.69 -5.12
C LEU A 92 12.02 -12.14 -4.61
N MET A 93 12.01 -13.14 -5.50
CA MET A 93 12.06 -14.55 -5.10
C MET A 93 13.37 -14.89 -4.36
N GLY A 94 14.51 -14.39 -4.84
CA GLY A 94 15.81 -14.60 -4.19
C GLY A 94 15.92 -13.88 -2.83
N GLU A 95 15.40 -12.66 -2.75
CA GLU A 95 15.31 -11.90 -1.50
C GLU A 95 14.42 -12.62 -0.48
N LEU A 96 13.27 -13.13 -0.92
CA LEU A 96 12.34 -13.87 -0.06
C LEU A 96 12.97 -15.13 0.51
N GLU A 97 13.71 -15.90 -0.29
CA GLU A 97 14.40 -17.10 0.18
C GLU A 97 15.49 -16.76 1.21
N THR A 98 16.32 -15.76 0.90
CA THR A 98 17.36 -15.27 1.81
C THR A 98 16.76 -14.81 3.14
N LEU A 99 15.63 -14.10 3.09
CA LEU A 99 14.96 -13.60 4.29
C LEU A 99 14.32 -14.74 5.09
N ARG A 100 13.74 -15.74 4.42
CA ARG A 100 13.20 -16.95 5.06
C ARG A 100 14.27 -17.72 5.82
N GLU A 101 15.41 -18.00 5.18
CA GLU A 101 16.51 -18.71 5.83
C GLU A 101 17.02 -17.95 7.06
N ARG A 102 17.13 -16.62 6.96
CA ARG A 102 17.55 -15.77 8.07
C ARG A 102 16.54 -15.82 9.22
N VAL A 103 15.24 -15.72 8.93
CA VAL A 103 14.18 -15.81 9.95
C VAL A 103 14.21 -17.17 10.66
N LEU A 104 14.35 -18.28 9.92
CA LEU A 104 14.43 -19.63 10.50
C LEU A 104 15.65 -19.77 11.41
N ARG A 105 16.81 -19.31 10.94
CA ARG A 105 18.06 -19.34 11.71
C ARG A 105 17.95 -18.53 13.01
N GLU A 106 17.38 -17.33 12.97
CA GLU A 106 17.19 -16.51 14.16
C GLU A 106 16.13 -17.10 15.10
N ARG A 107 15.07 -17.71 14.56
CA ARG A 107 14.08 -18.44 15.37
C ARG A 107 14.72 -19.60 16.13
N ASP A 108 15.57 -20.38 15.47
CA ASP A 108 16.29 -21.50 16.11
C ASP A 108 17.26 -21.01 17.20
N LYS A 109 17.95 -19.89 16.95
CA LYS A 109 18.81 -19.27 17.96
C LYS A 109 17.99 -18.78 19.15
N TYR A 110 16.89 -18.08 18.90
CA TYR A 110 16.01 -17.57 19.95
C TYR A 110 15.46 -18.71 20.82
N MET A 111 14.97 -19.80 20.21
CA MET A 111 14.47 -20.97 20.94
C MET A 111 15.54 -21.63 21.82
N LYS A 112 16.82 -21.62 21.39
CA LYS A 112 17.94 -22.19 22.18
C LYS A 112 18.36 -21.28 23.33
N VAL A 113 18.18 -19.97 23.20
CA VAL A 113 18.58 -18.96 24.20
C VAL A 113 17.44 -18.63 25.17
N SER A 114 16.18 -18.86 24.80
CA SER A 114 15.00 -18.59 25.64
C SER A 114 14.83 -19.64 26.75
N THR A 115 15.76 -19.70 27.69
CA THR A 115 15.62 -20.41 28.98
C THR A 115 14.90 -19.56 30.03
N SER A 116 14.76 -18.26 29.77
CA SER A 116 13.99 -17.30 30.56
C SER A 116 12.73 -16.91 29.79
N LEU A 117 11.56 -17.14 30.39
CA LEU A 117 10.20 -16.94 29.87
C LEU A 117 9.83 -15.47 29.57
N VAL A 118 10.78 -14.61 29.24
CA VAL A 118 10.48 -13.22 28.90
C VAL A 118 10.09 -13.17 27.43
N ALA A 119 8.79 -13.11 27.18
CA ALA A 119 8.26 -12.80 25.87
C ALA A 119 8.75 -11.41 25.45
N SER A 120 9.48 -11.33 24.33
CA SER A 120 9.79 -10.05 23.71
C SER A 120 8.49 -9.49 23.15
N ASP A 121 8.04 -8.36 23.69
CA ASP A 121 6.84 -7.68 23.21
C ASP A 121 7.08 -7.12 21.80
N VAL A 122 6.18 -7.42 20.86
CA VAL A 122 6.23 -6.85 19.51
C VAL A 122 5.26 -5.68 19.50
N GLN A 123 5.83 -4.47 19.58
CA GLN A 123 5.02 -3.26 19.59
C GLN A 123 4.57 -2.93 18.16
N PHE A 124 3.30 -3.17 17.87
CA PHE A 124 2.63 -2.66 16.68
C PHE A 124 1.87 -1.38 17.03
N LYS A 125 1.82 -0.44 16.08
CA LYS A 125 0.95 0.74 16.20
C LYS A 125 -0.40 0.41 15.56
N LEU A 126 -1.43 0.25 16.39
CA LEU A 126 -2.82 0.17 15.96
C LEU A 126 -3.34 1.59 15.69
N GLN A 127 -3.98 1.79 14.55
CA GLN A 127 -4.80 2.95 14.30
C GLN A 127 -6.26 2.53 14.43
N ASP A 128 -6.92 2.97 15.49
CA ASP A 128 -8.34 2.79 15.70
C ASP A 128 -9.09 4.12 15.53
N LYS A 129 -10.31 4.03 14.99
CA LYS A 129 -11.20 5.19 14.83
C LYS A 129 -12.65 4.78 15.04
N TRP A 130 -13.29 5.42 16.00
CA TRP A 130 -14.72 5.31 16.25
C TRP A 130 -15.45 6.51 15.65
N GLU A 131 -16.52 6.24 14.90
CA GLU A 131 -17.37 7.26 14.31
C GLU A 131 -18.83 6.93 14.59
N LEU A 132 -19.63 7.93 14.97
CA LEU A 132 -21.09 7.78 15.03
C LEU A 132 -21.65 8.08 13.64
N LEU A 133 -22.42 7.14 13.10
CA LEU A 133 -23.19 7.31 11.87
C LEU A 133 -24.62 7.70 12.27
N PRO A 134 -24.97 9.01 12.25
CA PRO A 134 -26.26 9.46 12.77
C PRO A 134 -27.45 8.95 11.95
N ASP A 135 -27.26 8.82 10.63
CA ASP A 135 -28.31 8.34 9.72
C ASP A 135 -28.67 6.86 9.96
N GLU A 136 -27.71 6.08 10.48
CA GLU A 136 -27.87 4.65 10.78
C GLU A 136 -28.04 4.37 12.27
N ALA A 137 -27.93 5.40 13.12
CA ALA A 137 -27.91 5.29 14.59
C ALA A 137 -26.92 4.22 15.11
N CYS A 138 -25.76 4.06 14.45
CA CYS A 138 -24.77 3.04 14.79
C CYS A 138 -23.36 3.63 14.92
N TYR A 139 -22.47 2.92 15.63
CA TYR A 139 -21.05 3.26 15.67
C TYR A 139 -20.27 2.43 14.66
N ARG A 140 -19.36 3.08 13.93
CA ARG A 140 -18.40 2.44 13.03
C ARG A 140 -17.03 2.42 13.70
N LEU A 141 -16.54 1.22 14.00
CA LEU A 141 -15.18 0.96 14.43
C LEU A 141 -14.31 0.62 13.21
N ASN A 142 -13.28 1.42 12.96
CA ASN A 142 -12.24 1.12 11.99
C ASN A 142 -10.96 0.73 12.74
N LEU A 143 -10.36 -0.40 12.37
CA LEU A 143 -9.10 -0.88 12.91
C LEU A 143 -8.11 -1.09 11.77
N GLU A 144 -6.93 -0.49 11.88
CA GLU A 144 -5.90 -0.58 10.84
C GLU A 144 -4.52 -0.86 11.45
N LEU A 145 -3.80 -1.81 10.85
CA LEU A 145 -2.43 -2.20 11.19
C LEU A 145 -1.57 -2.22 9.93
N SER A 146 -0.26 -2.01 10.10
CA SER A 146 0.73 -2.15 9.02
C SER A 146 1.03 -3.61 8.65
N VAL A 147 0.48 -4.55 9.43
CA VAL A 147 0.54 -5.99 9.20
C VAL A 147 -0.89 -6.54 9.12
N PRO A 148 -1.13 -7.65 8.39
CA PRO A 148 -2.45 -8.26 8.32
C PRO A 148 -2.99 -8.66 9.70
N LEU A 149 -4.27 -8.37 9.96
CA LEU A 149 -5.00 -8.83 11.14
C LEU A 149 -5.42 -10.28 10.97
N GLU A 150 -5.11 -11.13 11.94
CA GLU A 150 -5.56 -12.53 11.97
C GLU A 150 -6.88 -12.70 12.74
N THR A 151 -7.00 -12.06 13.90
CA THR A 151 -8.17 -12.17 14.77
C THR A 151 -8.42 -10.86 15.49
N VAL A 152 -9.70 -10.48 15.57
CA VAL A 152 -10.18 -9.34 16.36
C VAL A 152 -11.19 -9.88 17.38
N LEU A 153 -10.90 -9.72 18.67
CA LEU A 153 -11.83 -10.04 19.74
C LEU A 153 -12.56 -8.76 20.17
N LEU A 154 -13.88 -8.77 20.08
CA LEU A 154 -14.72 -7.69 20.58
C LEU A 154 -15.41 -8.14 21.86
N GLN A 155 -15.19 -7.40 22.94
CA GLN A 155 -15.86 -7.60 24.22
C GLN A 155 -16.60 -6.31 24.56
N SER A 156 -17.90 -6.44 24.86
CA SER A 156 -18.75 -5.33 25.30
C SER A 156 -19.36 -5.68 26.65
N ASP A 157 -19.44 -4.70 27.53
CA ASP A 157 -20.21 -4.71 28.78
C ASP A 157 -21.58 -4.01 28.61
N VAL A 158 -21.85 -3.48 27.42
CA VAL A 158 -23.10 -2.83 27.03
C VAL A 158 -23.84 -3.70 26.00
N PRO A 159 -25.19 -3.80 26.08
CA PRO A 159 -26.01 -4.51 25.09
C PRO A 159 -25.85 -4.01 23.66
#